data_AF-A0A1H4C699-F1
#
_entry.id   AF-A0A1H4C699-F1
#
_cell.length_a   1.000
_cell.length_b   1.000
_cell.length_c   1.000
_cell.angle_alpha   90.00
_cell.angle_beta   90.00
_cell.angle_gamma   90.00
#
_symmetry.space_group_name_H-M   'P 1'
#
loop_
_entity.id
_entity.type
_entity.pdbx_description
1 polymer ?
#
loop_
_entity_poly.entity_id
_entity_poly.type
_entity_poly.pdbx_seq_one_letter_code
_entity_poly.pdbx_strand_id
1 'polypeptide(L)'
;MENLDYSVDSTILPWGNLLSLEDALDIDADNKKNGDWRPTLKPFFANFEGEHYLVETDKLSGRYGMIFFYSPNMTFATDPVPYFDNLEAMLITIMKSFEAKAQWYDYEKSFNAGIDYNLAEKITQE
;
A
#
# COMPACT_ATOMS: atom_id res chain seq x y z
N MET A 1 23.80 3.42 -3.25
CA MET A 1 22.37 3.32 -3.62
C MET A 1 22.08 1.85 -3.69
N GLU A 2 21.44 1.30 -2.66
CA GLU A 2 20.91 -0.06 -2.73
C GLU A 2 19.68 -0.01 -3.64
N ASN A 3 19.66 -0.88 -4.64
CA ASN A 3 18.46 -1.11 -5.43
C ASN A 3 17.44 -1.77 -4.50
N LEU A 4 16.42 -1.01 -4.10
CA LEU A 4 15.26 -1.58 -3.41
C LEU A 4 14.59 -2.55 -4.38
N ASP A 5 14.49 -3.81 -3.97
CA ASP A 5 13.79 -4.85 -4.73
C ASP A 5 12.28 -4.62 -4.56
N TYR A 6 11.66 -4.00 -5.57
CA TYR A 6 10.23 -3.72 -5.60
C TYR A 6 9.40 -4.92 -6.08
N SER A 7 9.85 -6.17 -5.84
CA SER A 7 9.14 -7.40 -6.23
C SER A 7 7.83 -7.64 -5.44
N VAL A 8 7.27 -6.61 -4.83
CA VAL A 8 6.02 -6.71 -4.09
C VAL A 8 4.90 -6.72 -5.12
N ASP A 9 4.29 -7.90 -5.25
CA ASP A 9 3.20 -8.25 -6.14
C ASP A 9 2.23 -7.08 -6.36
N SER A 10 1.98 -6.69 -7.61
CA SER A 10 1.18 -5.51 -7.99
C SER A 10 -0.33 -5.70 -7.75
N THR A 11 -0.71 -6.59 -6.83
CA THR A 11 -2.07 -7.01 -6.50
C THR A 11 -2.72 -6.19 -5.37
N ILE A 12 -2.02 -5.32 -4.64
CA ILE A 12 -2.30 -5.13 -3.20
C ILE A 12 -3.34 -4.05 -2.83
N LEU A 13 -4.13 -3.54 -3.77
CA LEU A 13 -5.38 -2.85 -3.42
C LEU A 13 -6.63 -3.60 -3.92
N PRO A 14 -6.78 -4.93 -3.74
CA PRO A 14 -8.04 -5.53 -4.15
C PRO A 14 -9.16 -4.98 -3.25
N TRP A 15 -8.92 -4.80 -1.93
CA TRP A 15 -9.97 -4.55 -0.94
C TRP A 15 -9.59 -3.51 0.16
N GLY A 16 -8.63 -2.63 -0.11
CA GLY A 16 -8.22 -1.59 0.84
C GLY A 16 -9.10 -0.35 0.79
N ASN A 17 -9.59 0.12 1.93
CA ASN A 17 -10.32 1.38 2.07
C ASN A 17 -9.39 2.49 2.56
N LEU A 18 -9.55 3.69 2.01
CA LEU A 18 -8.99 4.89 2.64
C LEU A 18 -9.67 5.02 4.01
N LEU A 19 -8.87 5.08 5.06
CA LEU A 19 -9.39 5.11 6.42
C LEU A 19 -9.99 6.46 6.75
N SER A 20 -11.10 6.44 7.49
CA SER A 20 -11.49 7.64 8.23
C SER A 20 -10.44 7.94 9.31
N LEU A 21 -10.41 9.18 9.80
CA LEU A 21 -9.51 9.54 10.90
C LEU A 21 -9.80 8.71 12.16
N GLU A 22 -11.07 8.37 12.42
CA GLU A 22 -11.49 7.54 13.56
C GLU A 22 -10.93 6.13 13.44
N ASP A 23 -11.12 5.47 12.30
CA ASP A 23 -10.57 4.12 12.06
C ASP A 23 -9.03 4.10 12.17
N ALA A 24 -8.37 5.13 11.63
CA ALA A 24 -6.93 5.24 11.72
C ALA A 24 -6.44 5.40 13.18
N LEU A 25 -7.18 6.12 14.01
CA LEU A 25 -6.88 6.27 15.44
C LEU A 25 -7.11 4.98 16.22
N ASP A 26 -8.18 4.24 15.91
CA ASP A 26 -8.48 2.96 16.55
C ASP A 26 -7.39 1.92 16.23
N ILE A 27 -7.01 1.80 14.96
CA ILE A 27 -5.91 0.92 14.54
C ILE A 27 -4.58 1.36 15.20
N ASP A 28 -4.27 2.65 15.27
CA ASP A 28 -3.06 3.14 15.95
C ASP A 28 -3.10 2.87 17.47
N ALA A 29 -4.28 2.90 18.09
CA ALA A 29 -4.45 2.57 19.50
C ALA A 29 -4.21 1.09 19.77
N ASP A 30 -4.62 0.21 18.86
CA ASP A 30 -4.33 -1.22 18.96
C ASP A 30 -2.85 -1.52 18.72
N ASN A 31 -2.21 -0.88 17.73
CA ASN A 31 -0.78 -0.98 17.54
C ASN A 31 0.02 -0.56 18.78
N LYS A 32 -0.40 0.49 19.50
CA LYS A 32 0.26 0.90 20.76
C LYS A 32 0.23 -0.18 21.85
N LYS A 33 -0.75 -1.09 21.81
CA LYS A 33 -0.84 -2.21 22.76
C LYS A 33 0.00 -3.40 22.30
N ASN A 34 -0.05 -3.71 21.01
CA ASN A 34 0.56 -4.92 20.46
C ASN A 34 2.03 -4.74 20.06
N GLY A 35 2.41 -3.53 19.67
CA GLY A 35 3.74 -3.22 19.17
C GLY A 35 4.02 -3.77 17.76
N ASP A 36 2.98 -3.89 16.93
CA ASP A 36 3.04 -4.48 15.59
C ASP A 36 3.95 -3.66 14.64
N TRP A 37 4.01 -2.33 14.81
CA TRP A 37 4.92 -1.45 14.07
C TRP A 37 5.35 -0.23 14.89
N ARG A 38 6.44 0.42 14.42
CA ARG A 38 7.01 1.60 15.10
C ARG A 38 5.99 2.75 15.22
N PRO A 39 5.97 3.53 16.32
CA PRO A 39 4.96 4.55 16.57
C PRO A 39 4.88 5.69 15.54
N THR A 40 5.92 5.84 14.72
CA THR A 40 6.01 6.89 13.68
C THR A 40 5.27 6.50 12.40
N LEU A 41 4.92 5.22 12.24
CA LEU A 41 4.09 4.73 11.15
C LEU A 41 2.61 4.84 11.51
N LYS A 42 1.82 5.48 10.65
CA LYS A 42 0.37 5.68 10.84
C LYS A 42 -0.43 5.05 9.71
N PRO A 43 -1.51 4.31 10.02
CA PRO A 43 -2.34 3.70 8.99
C PRO A 43 -3.12 4.77 8.22
N PHE A 44 -3.24 4.61 6.91
CA PHE A 44 -4.08 5.46 6.07
C PHE A 44 -4.91 4.70 5.03
N PHE A 45 -4.51 3.48 4.66
CA PHE A 45 -5.38 2.48 4.03
C PHE A 45 -5.33 1.16 4.81
N ALA A 46 -6.45 0.46 4.87
CA ALA A 46 -6.51 -0.92 5.36
C ALA A 46 -7.68 -1.69 4.73
N ASN A 47 -7.61 -3.01 4.70
CA ASN A 47 -8.72 -3.88 4.27
C ASN A 47 -9.53 -4.46 5.45
N PHE A 48 -9.17 -4.11 6.69
CA PHE A 48 -9.75 -4.66 7.94
C PHE A 48 -9.57 -6.19 8.13
N GLU A 49 -8.77 -6.84 7.28
CA GLU A 49 -8.40 -8.25 7.39
C GLU A 49 -6.95 -8.44 7.88
N GLY A 50 -6.27 -7.34 8.22
CA GLY A 50 -4.92 -7.29 8.77
C GLY A 50 -3.89 -6.62 7.87
N GLU A 51 -4.27 -6.23 6.65
CA GLU A 51 -3.40 -5.53 5.73
C GLU A 51 -3.49 -4.02 5.94
N HIS A 52 -2.34 -3.38 6.08
CA HIS A 52 -2.23 -1.97 6.34
C HIS A 52 -1.21 -1.31 5.41
N TYR A 53 -1.58 -0.15 4.89
CA TYR A 53 -0.64 0.82 4.35
C TYR A 53 -0.38 1.89 5.38
N LEU A 54 0.89 2.07 5.72
CA LEU A 54 1.34 2.92 6.81
C LEU A 54 2.20 4.06 6.24
N VAL A 55 1.92 5.30 6.64
CA VAL A 55 2.75 6.46 6.27
C VAL A 55 3.72 6.79 7.40
N GLU A 56 4.97 7.08 7.05
CA GLU A 56 5.97 7.59 7.99
C GLU A 56 5.72 9.07 8.32
N THR A 57 5.49 9.35 9.59
CA THR A 57 5.10 10.69 10.08
C THR A 57 6.22 11.41 10.84
N ASP A 58 7.34 10.75 11.14
CA ASP A 58 8.50 11.40 11.71
C ASP A 58 9.29 12.17 10.65
N LYS A 59 9.28 13.51 10.75
CA LYS A 59 10.00 14.43 9.86
C LYS A 59 11.51 14.28 9.91
N LEU A 60 12.05 13.67 10.96
CA LEU A 60 13.49 13.49 11.16
C LEU A 60 14.00 12.14 10.63
N SER A 61 13.11 11.21 10.29
CA SER A 61 13.45 9.84 9.90
C SER A 61 14.22 9.69 8.58
N GLY A 62 14.30 10.77 7.78
CA GLY A 62 14.78 10.72 6.39
C GLY A 62 13.84 9.96 5.44
N ARG A 63 12.74 9.41 5.96
CA ARG A 63 11.71 8.66 5.21
C ARG A 63 10.33 9.29 5.39
N TYR A 64 10.25 10.53 5.86
CA TYR A 64 9.00 11.24 6.07
C TYR A 64 8.13 11.23 4.82
N GLY A 65 6.87 10.78 4.96
CA GLY A 65 5.92 10.66 3.87
C GLY A 65 5.99 9.35 3.08
N MET A 66 7.01 8.52 3.30
CA MET A 66 7.13 7.20 2.67
C MET A 66 6.01 6.27 3.14
N ILE A 67 5.51 5.47 2.22
CA ILE A 67 4.45 4.49 2.44
C ILE A 67 5.09 3.12 2.62
N PHE A 68 4.68 2.45 3.68
CA PHE A 68 5.05 1.08 4.03
C PHE A 68 3.84 0.17 3.89
N PHE A 69 4.07 -1.08 3.53
CA PHE A 69 3.06 -2.13 3.53
C PHE A 69 3.31 -3.10 4.70
N TYR A 70 2.24 -3.50 5.38
CA TYR A 70 2.27 -4.44 6.49
C TYR A 70 1.11 -5.44 6.34
N SER A 71 1.41 -6.74 6.35
CA SER A 71 0.42 -7.82 6.17
C SER A 71 0.89 -9.07 6.92
N PRO A 72 0.68 -9.12 8.25
CA PRO A 72 1.07 -10.26 9.06
C PRO A 72 0.18 -11.49 8.79
N ASN A 73 -1.09 -11.29 8.45
CA ASN A 73 -2.08 -12.37 8.34
C ASN A 73 -1.94 -13.20 7.07
N MET A 74 -1.54 -12.58 5.96
CA MET A 74 -1.35 -13.28 4.69
C MET A 74 0.12 -13.68 4.45
N THR A 75 0.99 -13.56 5.46
CA THR A 75 2.43 -13.89 5.40
C THR A 75 3.24 -13.14 4.34
N PHE A 76 2.70 -12.06 3.77
CA PHE A 76 3.44 -11.25 2.80
C PHE A 76 4.51 -10.39 3.46
N ALA A 77 4.21 -9.80 4.61
CA ALA A 77 5.14 -8.91 5.31
C ALA A 77 4.89 -8.97 6.82
N THR A 78 5.75 -9.70 7.54
CA THR A 78 5.73 -9.79 9.02
C THR A 78 6.24 -8.53 9.70
N ASP A 79 6.95 -7.68 8.96
CA ASP A 79 7.40 -6.36 9.38
C ASP A 79 7.00 -5.34 8.30
N PRO A 80 6.75 -4.07 8.64
CA PRO A 80 6.46 -3.04 7.64
C PRO A 80 7.60 -2.86 6.64
N VAL A 81 7.32 -3.07 5.35
CA VAL A 81 8.28 -2.93 4.24
C VAL A 81 8.03 -1.64 3.45
N PRO A 82 9.06 -0.91 3.00
CA PRO A 82 8.87 0.22 2.09
C PRO A 82 8.13 -0.21 0.83
N TYR A 83 7.16 0.58 0.37
CA TYR A 83 6.32 0.25 -0.78
C TYR A 83 6.22 1.39 -1.79
N PHE A 84 6.00 2.64 -1.35
CA PHE A 84 6.08 3.83 -2.20
C PHE A 84 6.84 4.96 -1.51
N ASP A 85 7.52 5.79 -2.30
CA ASP A 85 8.29 6.94 -1.79
C ASP A 85 7.39 7.99 -1.13
N ASN A 86 6.17 8.17 -1.64
CA ASN A 86 5.16 9.06 -1.09
C ASN A 86 3.78 8.80 -1.72
N LEU A 87 2.76 9.48 -1.19
CA LEU A 87 1.38 9.36 -1.66
C LEU A 87 1.19 9.83 -3.11
N GLU A 88 1.92 10.85 -3.56
CA GLU A 88 1.84 11.33 -4.93
C GLU A 88 2.33 10.29 -5.93
N ALA A 89 3.50 9.69 -5.66
CA ALA A 89 4.05 8.59 -6.45
C ALA A 89 3.08 7.41 -6.53
N MET A 90 2.48 7.01 -5.39
CA MET A 90 1.45 5.97 -5.36
C MET A 90 0.29 6.27 -6.30
N LEU A 91 -0.30 7.47 -6.19
CA LEU A 91 -1.46 7.87 -7.01
C LEU A 91 -1.10 7.96 -8.50
N ILE A 92 0.07 8.49 -8.84
CA ILE A 92 0.56 8.57 -10.22
C ILE A 92 0.71 7.16 -10.81
N THR A 93 1.31 6.23 -10.08
CA THR A 93 1.50 4.85 -10.54
C THR A 93 0.17 4.13 -10.76
N ILE A 94 -0.81 4.35 -9.88
CA ILE A 94 -2.17 3.81 -10.04
C ILE A 94 -2.81 4.38 -11.31
N MET A 95 -2.77 5.69 -11.51
CA MET A 95 -3.34 6.32 -12.71
C MET A 95 -2.70 5.80 -14.00
N LYS A 96 -1.35 5.72 -14.05
CA LYS A 96 -0.61 5.15 -15.17
C LYS A 96 -1.04 3.69 -15.45
N SER A 97 -1.25 2.90 -14.40
CA SER A 97 -1.68 1.50 -14.53
C SER A 97 -3.06 1.37 -15.18
N PHE A 98 -4.01 2.26 -14.83
CA PHE A 98 -5.31 2.30 -15.49
C PHE A 98 -5.23 2.80 -16.93
N GLU A 99 -4.47 3.86 -17.20
CA GLU A 99 -4.29 4.41 -18.56
C GLU A 99 -3.67 3.40 -19.52
N ALA A 100 -2.68 2.65 -19.05
CA ALA A 100 -2.02 1.60 -19.80
C ALA A 100 -2.87 0.32 -19.94
N LYS A 101 -4.02 0.24 -19.26
CA LYS A 101 -4.85 -0.97 -19.11
C LYS A 101 -4.08 -2.13 -18.48
N ALA A 102 -3.08 -1.85 -17.65
CA ALA A 102 -2.45 -2.83 -16.77
C ALA A 102 -3.43 -3.30 -15.70
N GLN A 103 -4.37 -2.43 -15.32
CA GLN A 103 -5.54 -2.76 -14.52
C GLN A 103 -6.78 -2.27 -15.25
N TRP A 104 -7.82 -3.10 -15.34
CA TRP A 104 -9.08 -2.71 -15.96
C TRP A 104 -10.28 -3.28 -15.21
N TYR A 105 -11.41 -2.58 -15.37
CA TYR A 105 -12.69 -3.01 -14.88
C TYR A 105 -13.71 -2.92 -16.02
N ASP A 106 -14.27 -4.06 -16.41
CA ASP A 106 -15.30 -4.17 -17.45
C ASP A 106 -16.69 -4.25 -16.80
N TYR A 107 -17.38 -3.12 -16.78
CA TYR A 107 -18.73 -3.02 -16.24
C TYR A 107 -19.77 -3.71 -17.14
N GLU A 108 -19.51 -3.81 -18.44
CA GLU A 108 -20.46 -4.37 -19.41
C GLU A 108 -20.45 -5.91 -19.41
N LYS A 109 -19.32 -6.52 -19.05
CA LYS A 109 -19.14 -7.98 -18.99
C LYS A 109 -19.11 -8.53 -17.56
N SER A 110 -20.11 -8.16 -16.76
CA SER A 110 -20.42 -8.82 -15.49
C SER A 110 -19.29 -8.74 -14.45
N PHE A 111 -18.89 -7.53 -14.05
CA PHE A 111 -17.88 -7.32 -12.98
C PHE A 111 -16.54 -8.02 -13.27
N ASN A 112 -16.09 -7.98 -14.54
CA ASN A 112 -14.78 -8.52 -14.89
C ASN A 112 -13.70 -7.48 -14.58
N ALA A 113 -13.00 -7.65 -13.47
CA ALA A 113 -11.74 -6.98 -13.20
C ALA A 113 -10.58 -7.86 -13.67
N GLY A 114 -9.55 -7.25 -14.24
CA GLY A 114 -8.34 -7.96 -14.65
C GLY A 114 -7.09 -7.13 -14.45
N ILE A 115 -5.97 -7.83 -14.27
CA ILE A 115 -4.65 -7.25 -14.07
C ILE A 115 -3.69 -7.93 -15.05
N ASP A 116 -2.95 -7.14 -15.82
CA ASP A 116 -1.76 -7.57 -16.56
C ASP A 116 -0.53 -7.29 -15.68
N TYR A 117 -0.09 -8.32 -14.97
CA TYR A 117 1.01 -8.25 -14.00
C TYR A 117 2.34 -7.80 -14.63
N ASN A 118 2.63 -8.23 -15.86
CA ASN A 118 3.88 -7.85 -16.51
C ASN A 118 3.90 -6.36 -16.86
N LEU A 119 2.74 -5.83 -17.28
CA LEU A 119 2.62 -4.41 -17.59
C LEU A 119 2.62 -3.55 -16.33
N ALA A 120 1.96 -4.01 -15.27
CA ALA A 120 1.94 -3.32 -13.97
C ALA A 120 3.35 -3.22 -13.36
N GLU A 121 4.13 -4.30 -13.37
CA GLU A 121 5.51 -4.31 -12.90
C GLU A 121 6.40 -3.33 -13.69
N LYS A 122 6.22 -3.26 -15.01
CA LYS A 122 6.98 -2.31 -15.83
C LYS A 122 6.67 -0.85 -15.44
N ILE A 123 5.41 -0.55 -15.15
CA ILE A 123 4.97 0.81 -14.75
C ILE A 123 5.51 1.20 -13.38
N THR A 124 5.69 0.24 -12.46
CA THR A 124 6.22 0.53 -11.11
C THR A 124 7.73 0.74 -11.08
N GLN A 125 8.45 0.35 -12.15
CA GLN A 125 9.89 0.53 -12.30
C GLN A 125 10.29 1.82 -13.06
N GLU A 126 9.33 2.62 -13.55
CA GLU A 126 9.53 3.87 -14.31
C GLU A 126 9.50 5.14 -13.46
#